data_AF-A0A961AW03-F1
#
_entry.id   AF-A0A961AW03-F1
#
_cell.length_a   1.000
_cell.length_b   1.000
_cell.length_c   1.000
_cell.angle_alpha   90.00
_cell.angle_beta   90.00
_cell.angle_gamma   90.00
#
_symmetry.space_group_name_H-M   'P 1'
#
loop_
_entity.id
_entity.type
_entity.pdbx_description
1 polymer ?
#
loop_
_entity_poly.entity_id
_entity_poly.type
_entity_poly.pdbx_seq_one_letter_code
_entity_poly.pdbx_strand_id
1 'polypeptide(L)'
;KRTDDLRAALADPANRAALDPGSRMEIATELRDWKWLVLATVAHDFHFPSPGLALLCLLSGTIWAIVVTQFSGYDRPRLVWYGLALVLGFFSATATLVAVEIQENIRGFTHHPDDTLFNQVIYCVAGIGLREEGLKLLFFLPLLPWLLRRGTEVDALVVAGLTGLGFAINENVGYAGYGDVFEMVGGMTIWSRFLSATFFHAALTGVAGLAMYRLFRWRGKRWENALYDLLIVIVVHGAYDAVLMVPRFAEYSWTYLLFFAFSAYLFLDHMTHLSRPPSSLGVSPLGVFVWGSALLLGAIFVFGSWAMPFSVGFFSFLAVIASEIPFMFVFINRLREI
;
A
#
# COMPACT_ATOMS: atom_id res chain seq x y z
N LYS A 1 -5.81 36.71 16.24
CA LYS A 1 -5.93 36.23 17.64
C LYS A 1 -5.85 34.71 17.70
N ARG A 2 -6.90 33.92 17.38
CA ARG A 2 -6.83 32.44 17.38
C ARG A 2 -5.62 31.88 16.60
N THR A 3 -5.41 32.33 15.36
CA THR A 3 -4.26 31.91 14.53
C THR A 3 -2.90 32.29 15.14
N ASP A 4 -2.82 33.43 15.84
CA ASP A 4 -1.58 33.89 16.48
C ASP A 4 -1.31 33.09 17.76
N ASP A 5 -2.36 32.77 18.51
CA ASP A 5 -2.30 31.92 19.70
C ASP A 5 -1.87 30.49 19.34
N LEU A 6 -2.43 29.92 18.26
CA LEU A 6 -2.04 28.59 17.74
C LEU A 6 -0.60 28.57 17.22
N ARG A 7 -0.16 29.63 16.52
CA ARG A 7 1.22 29.75 16.06
C ARG A 7 2.19 29.88 17.24
N ALA A 8 1.83 30.63 18.28
CA ALA A 8 2.60 30.73 19.50
C ALA A 8 2.68 29.39 20.23
N ALA A 9 1.57 28.64 20.28
CA ALA A 9 1.53 27.30 20.87
C ALA A 9 2.46 26.31 20.14
N LEU A 10 2.49 26.31 18.80
CA LEU A 10 3.42 25.47 18.03
C LEU A 10 4.88 25.94 18.13
N ALA A 11 5.14 27.23 18.33
CA ALA A 11 6.51 27.74 18.48
C ALA A 11 7.13 27.28 19.82
N ASP A 12 6.34 27.25 20.89
CA ASP A 12 6.78 26.86 22.23
C ASP A 12 7.11 25.35 22.33
N PRO A 13 8.36 24.96 22.67
CA PRO A 13 8.72 23.57 22.89
C PRO A 13 7.89 22.85 23.96
N ALA A 14 7.47 23.55 25.03
CA ALA A 14 6.71 22.94 26.12
C ALA A 14 5.30 22.55 25.66
N ASN A 15 4.63 23.43 24.92
CA ASN A 15 3.33 23.16 24.33
C ASN A 15 3.41 22.06 23.27
N ARG A 16 4.46 22.04 22.44
CA ARG A 16 4.68 20.95 21.47
C ARG A 16 4.88 19.58 22.12
N ALA A 17 5.54 19.53 23.26
CA ALA A 17 5.72 18.28 24.00
C ALA A 17 4.42 17.79 24.66
N ALA A 18 3.52 18.71 25.03
CA ALA A 18 2.22 18.39 25.60
C ALA A 18 1.18 17.94 24.56
N LEU A 19 1.31 18.37 23.30
CA LEU A 19 0.41 17.99 22.21
C LEU A 19 0.81 16.63 21.61
N ASP A 20 -0.16 15.75 21.42
CA ASP A 20 0.05 14.54 20.63
C ASP A 20 0.34 14.90 19.15
N PRO A 21 0.97 14.00 18.38
CA PRO A 21 1.30 14.27 16.98
C PRO A 21 0.10 14.61 16.08
N GLY A 22 -1.07 14.02 16.33
CA GLY A 22 -2.30 14.29 15.56
C GLY A 22 -2.80 15.72 15.80
N SER A 23 -2.91 16.15 17.05
CA SER A 23 -3.24 17.54 17.40
C SER A 23 -2.27 18.55 16.77
N ARG A 24 -0.97 18.22 16.72
CA ARG A 24 0.04 19.07 16.06
C ARG A 24 -0.20 19.17 14.56
N MET A 25 -0.61 18.08 13.92
CA MET A 25 -0.94 18.03 12.50
C MET A 25 -2.16 18.89 12.20
N GLU A 26 -3.25 18.74 12.96
CA GLU A 26 -4.47 19.55 12.83
C GLU A 26 -4.19 21.06 12.96
N ILE A 27 -3.42 21.46 13.97
CA ILE A 27 -3.04 22.86 14.16
C ILE A 27 -2.18 23.35 12.98
N ALA A 28 -1.22 22.56 12.52
CA ALA A 28 -0.38 22.94 11.38
C ALA A 28 -1.18 23.08 10.08
N THR A 29 -2.18 22.22 9.87
CA THR A 29 -3.14 22.27 8.77
C THR A 29 -3.99 23.55 8.85
N GLU A 30 -4.57 23.87 10.02
CA GLU A 30 -5.35 25.10 10.25
C GLU A 30 -4.51 26.36 9.95
N LEU A 31 -3.24 26.35 10.36
CA LEU A 31 -2.30 27.45 10.14
C LEU A 31 -1.72 27.50 8.73
N ARG A 32 -1.90 26.45 7.92
CA ARG A 32 -1.24 26.24 6.62
C ARG A 32 0.29 26.38 6.72
N ASP A 33 0.87 25.91 7.82
CA ASP A 33 2.30 25.91 8.04
C ASP A 33 2.91 24.63 7.48
N TRP A 34 3.36 24.69 6.23
CA TRP A 34 3.87 23.53 5.49
C TRP A 34 5.00 22.78 6.20
N LYS A 35 5.88 23.51 6.88
CA LYS A 35 7.00 22.89 7.59
C LYS A 35 6.48 22.08 8.77
N TRP A 36 5.60 22.67 9.57
CA TRP A 36 5.03 21.98 10.72
C TRP A 36 4.07 20.87 10.32
N LEU A 37 3.36 21.03 9.21
CA LEU A 37 2.49 20.00 8.65
C LEU A 37 3.30 18.74 8.36
N VAL A 38 4.36 18.86 7.54
CA VAL A 38 5.22 17.72 7.20
C VAL A 38 5.85 17.09 8.44
N LEU A 39 6.37 17.89 9.37
CA LEU A 39 7.00 17.38 10.59
C LEU A 39 5.99 16.67 11.52
N ALA A 40 4.78 17.22 11.64
CA ALA A 40 3.73 16.64 12.46
C ALA A 40 3.17 15.37 11.83
N THR A 41 2.94 15.34 10.51
CA THR A 41 2.53 14.13 9.79
C THR A 41 3.57 13.02 9.92
N VAL A 42 4.87 13.32 9.77
CA VAL A 42 5.93 12.32 10.01
C VAL A 42 5.90 11.84 11.46
N ALA A 43 5.78 12.73 12.44
CA ALA A 43 5.71 12.33 13.84
C ALA A 43 4.47 11.48 14.15
N HIS A 44 3.36 11.76 13.47
CA HIS A 44 2.10 11.05 13.60
C HIS A 44 2.17 9.66 12.98
N ASP A 45 2.65 9.56 11.74
CA ASP A 45 2.80 8.30 11.00
C ASP A 45 3.75 7.31 11.70
N PHE A 46 4.81 7.81 12.34
CA PHE A 46 5.76 6.98 13.07
C PHE A 46 5.32 6.67 14.52
N HIS A 47 4.14 7.13 14.94
CA HIS A 47 3.57 6.75 16.21
C HIS A 47 2.84 5.41 16.07
N PHE A 48 3.57 4.30 16.19
CA PHE A 48 3.00 2.96 16.06
C PHE A 48 2.33 2.50 17.36
N PRO A 49 0.99 2.35 17.41
CA PRO A 49 0.31 2.03 18.65
C PRO A 49 0.43 0.55 19.03
N SER A 50 0.75 -0.33 18.06
CA SER A 50 0.88 -1.77 18.29
C SER A 50 2.11 -2.36 17.58
N PRO A 51 3.18 -2.69 18.32
CA PRO A 51 4.35 -3.37 17.78
C PRO A 51 4.02 -4.72 17.13
N GLY A 52 2.99 -5.42 17.61
CA GLY A 52 2.57 -6.71 17.04
C GLY A 52 1.92 -6.55 15.67
N LEU A 53 1.13 -5.50 15.45
CA LEU A 53 0.57 -5.20 14.13
C LEU A 53 1.65 -4.74 13.15
N ALA A 54 2.62 -3.95 13.61
CA ALA A 54 3.80 -3.62 12.83
C ALA A 54 4.58 -4.87 12.41
N LEU A 55 4.77 -5.84 13.32
CA LEU A 55 5.42 -7.11 12.99
C LEU A 55 4.65 -7.91 11.94
N LEU A 56 3.32 -7.93 12.00
CA LEU A 56 2.47 -8.62 11.02
C LEU A 56 2.53 -7.95 9.63
N CYS A 57 2.52 -6.62 9.58
CA CYS A 57 2.72 -5.85 8.34
C CYS A 57 4.09 -6.17 7.72
N LEU A 58 5.15 -6.17 8.55
CA LEU A 58 6.50 -6.53 8.11
C LEU A 58 6.60 -7.98 7.65
N LEU A 59 5.95 -8.92 8.33
CA LEU A 59 5.93 -10.33 7.94
C LEU A 59 5.24 -10.53 6.59
N SER A 60 4.04 -9.96 6.41
CA SER A 60 3.30 -9.97 5.15
C SER A 60 4.14 -9.36 4.01
N GLY A 61 4.68 -8.16 4.24
CA GLY A 61 5.56 -7.49 3.29
C GLY A 61 6.79 -8.31 2.94
N THR A 62 7.40 -8.99 3.92
CA THR A 62 8.58 -9.84 3.68
C THR A 62 8.25 -11.06 2.83
N ILE A 63 7.12 -11.72 3.09
CA ILE A 63 6.67 -12.88 2.30
C ILE A 63 6.52 -12.47 0.83
N TRP A 64 5.80 -11.37 0.57
CA TRP A 64 5.61 -10.88 -0.79
C TRP A 64 6.91 -10.39 -1.43
N ALA A 65 7.79 -9.72 -0.67
CA ALA A 65 9.09 -9.30 -1.19
C ALA A 65 9.93 -10.50 -1.63
N ILE A 66 9.94 -11.59 -0.86
CA ILE A 66 10.64 -12.82 -1.24
C ILE A 66 10.01 -13.41 -2.51
N VAL A 67 8.68 -13.56 -2.57
CA VAL A 67 7.99 -14.09 -3.76
C VAL A 67 8.35 -13.27 -5.00
N VAL A 68 8.19 -11.94 -4.93
CA VAL A 68 8.38 -11.05 -6.09
C VAL A 68 9.83 -10.95 -6.55
N THR A 69 10.80 -11.00 -5.62
CA THR A 69 12.23 -10.87 -5.98
C THR A 69 12.80 -12.11 -6.65
N GLN A 70 12.18 -13.29 -6.50
CA GLN A 70 12.63 -14.52 -7.16
C GLN A 70 12.62 -14.43 -8.68
N PHE A 71 11.77 -13.58 -9.26
CA PHE A 71 11.60 -13.43 -10.71
C PHE A 71 12.66 -12.53 -11.37
N SER A 72 13.26 -11.60 -10.62
CA SER A 72 14.37 -10.75 -11.08
C SER A 72 15.74 -11.31 -10.68
N GLY A 73 15.78 -12.16 -9.65
CA GLY A 73 16.98 -12.84 -9.16
C GLY A 73 17.75 -12.03 -8.11
N TYR A 74 18.82 -12.62 -7.59
CA TYR A 74 19.56 -12.12 -6.44
C TYR A 74 21.02 -11.85 -6.79
N ASP A 75 21.34 -10.59 -7.05
CA ASP A 75 22.73 -10.11 -7.04
C ASP A 75 22.85 -8.89 -6.12
N ARG A 76 24.08 -8.55 -5.74
CA ARG A 76 24.33 -7.45 -4.79
C ARG A 76 23.71 -6.12 -5.24
N PRO A 77 23.84 -5.68 -6.51
CA PRO A 77 23.16 -4.47 -6.99
C PRO A 77 21.64 -4.51 -6.84
N ARG A 78 20.99 -5.62 -7.21
CA ARG A 78 19.53 -5.79 -7.10
C ARG A 78 19.06 -5.73 -5.66
N LEU A 79 19.76 -6.39 -4.73
CA LEU A 79 19.42 -6.34 -3.30
C LEU A 79 19.41 -4.91 -2.75
N VAL A 80 20.34 -4.06 -3.21
CA VAL A 80 20.35 -2.64 -2.86
C VAL A 80 19.14 -1.92 -3.43
N TRP A 81 18.78 -2.17 -4.69
CA TRP A 81 17.57 -1.58 -5.30
C TRP A 81 16.30 -2.02 -4.57
N TYR A 82 16.21 -3.29 -4.17
CA TYR A 82 15.06 -3.83 -3.43
C TYR A 82 14.90 -3.14 -2.08
N GLY A 83 15.99 -3.02 -1.32
CA GLY A 83 15.98 -2.33 -0.02
C GLY A 83 15.61 -0.85 -0.17
N LEU A 84 16.21 -0.15 -1.14
CA LEU A 84 15.87 1.26 -1.38
C LEU A 84 14.43 1.44 -1.83
N ALA A 85 13.90 0.55 -2.67
CA ALA A 85 12.51 0.61 -3.11
C ALA A 85 11.52 0.44 -1.96
N LEU A 86 11.75 -0.52 -1.07
CA LEU A 86 10.91 -0.71 0.12
C LEU A 86 10.93 0.54 1.02
N VAL A 87 12.11 1.13 1.25
CA VAL A 87 12.26 2.33 2.08
C VAL A 87 11.57 3.54 1.42
N LEU A 88 11.78 3.75 0.12
CA LEU A 88 11.14 4.84 -0.62
C LEU A 88 9.62 4.67 -0.67
N GLY A 89 9.15 3.43 -0.85
CA GLY A 89 7.75 3.06 -0.74
C GLY A 89 7.14 3.42 0.60
N PHE A 90 7.81 3.04 1.69
CA PHE A 90 7.39 3.35 3.05
C PHE A 90 7.19 4.85 3.25
N PHE A 91 8.15 5.68 2.84
CA PHE A 91 8.03 7.14 2.94
C PHE A 91 7.02 7.75 1.96
N SER A 92 6.70 7.07 0.85
CA SER A 92 5.66 7.54 -0.05
C SER A 92 4.26 7.49 0.57
N ALA A 93 4.02 6.59 1.53
CA ALA A 93 2.78 6.57 2.33
C ALA A 93 2.70 7.77 3.28
N THR A 94 3.79 8.11 3.97
CA THR A 94 3.86 9.36 4.77
C THR A 94 3.61 10.60 3.90
N ALA A 95 4.16 10.63 2.69
CA ALA A 95 3.91 11.72 1.74
C ALA A 95 2.44 11.77 1.27
N THR A 96 1.77 10.62 1.17
CA THR A 96 0.33 10.54 0.89
C THR A 96 -0.47 11.17 2.02
N LEU A 97 -0.13 10.92 3.29
CA LEU A 97 -0.80 11.58 4.42
C LEU A 97 -0.66 13.10 4.37
N VAL A 98 0.51 13.62 3.98
CA VAL A 98 0.66 15.06 3.76
C VAL A 98 -0.24 15.52 2.61
N ALA A 99 -0.32 14.77 1.51
CA ALA A 99 -1.18 15.11 0.38
C ALA A 99 -2.69 15.05 0.74
N VAL A 100 -3.10 14.12 1.61
CA VAL A 100 -4.45 14.05 2.21
C VAL A 100 -4.77 15.37 2.91
N GLU A 101 -3.93 15.81 3.84
CA GLU A 101 -4.13 17.07 4.58
C GLU A 101 -4.27 18.29 3.65
N ILE A 102 -3.47 18.32 2.58
CA ILE A 102 -3.56 19.38 1.57
C ILE A 102 -4.88 19.29 0.79
N GLN A 103 -5.21 18.11 0.29
CA GLN A 103 -6.36 17.90 -0.58
C GLN A 103 -7.68 18.07 0.16
N GLU A 104 -7.80 17.45 1.32
CA GLU A 104 -9.04 17.34 2.08
C GLU A 104 -9.21 18.55 3.01
N ASN A 105 -8.25 18.80 3.89
CA ASN A 105 -8.42 19.80 4.95
C ASN A 105 -8.10 21.23 4.51
N ILE A 106 -7.20 21.42 3.52
CA ILE A 106 -6.85 22.76 3.02
C ILE A 106 -7.65 23.14 1.76
N ARG A 107 -7.89 22.18 0.86
CA ARG A 107 -8.56 22.42 -0.43
C ARG A 107 -10.02 21.97 -0.48
N GLY A 108 -10.49 21.18 0.49
CA GLY A 108 -11.89 20.78 0.59
C GLY A 108 -12.32 19.73 -0.42
N PHE A 109 -11.40 18.97 -1.03
CA PHE A 109 -11.76 17.82 -1.85
C PHE A 109 -11.87 16.58 -0.96
N THR A 110 -12.98 16.53 -0.22
CA THR A 110 -13.31 15.54 0.80
C THR A 110 -14.37 14.56 0.32
N HIS A 111 -14.44 13.41 0.97
CA HIS A 111 -15.51 12.43 0.77
C HIS A 111 -16.64 12.66 1.77
N HIS A 112 -17.85 12.90 1.30
CA HIS A 112 -19.05 12.90 2.14
C HIS A 112 -19.99 11.75 1.74
N PRO A 113 -20.53 10.97 2.70
CA PRO A 113 -21.48 9.90 2.39
C PRO A 113 -22.73 10.36 1.63
N ASP A 114 -23.12 11.63 1.84
CA ASP A 114 -24.28 12.27 1.21
C ASP A 114 -23.99 12.86 -0.19
N ASP A 115 -22.73 12.81 -0.66
CA ASP A 115 -22.38 13.29 -1.99
C ASP A 115 -23.05 12.45 -3.09
N THR A 116 -23.16 13.02 -4.29
CA THR A 116 -23.61 12.25 -5.45
C THR A 116 -22.68 11.06 -5.70
N LEU A 117 -23.23 9.94 -6.20
CA LEU A 117 -22.43 8.76 -6.55
C LEU A 117 -21.23 9.11 -7.45
N PHE A 118 -21.44 10.00 -8.41
CA PHE A 118 -20.39 10.46 -9.31
C PHE A 118 -19.25 11.14 -8.54
N ASN A 119 -19.55 12.04 -7.61
CA ASN A 119 -18.54 12.72 -6.81
C ASN A 119 -17.77 11.75 -5.91
N GLN A 120 -18.46 10.78 -5.29
CA GLN A 120 -17.81 9.76 -4.46
C GLN A 120 -16.85 8.89 -5.28
N VAL A 121 -17.25 8.46 -6.49
CA VAL A 121 -16.38 7.70 -7.40
C VAL A 121 -15.19 8.54 -7.88
N ILE A 122 -15.41 9.82 -8.20
CA ILE A 122 -14.33 10.74 -8.57
C ILE A 122 -13.35 10.93 -7.41
N TYR A 123 -13.84 11.02 -6.18
CA TYR A 123 -12.99 11.06 -5.00
C TYR A 123 -12.13 9.80 -4.87
N CYS A 124 -12.70 8.60 -5.05
CA CYS A 124 -11.91 7.37 -4.97
C CYS A 124 -10.87 7.28 -6.10
N VAL A 125 -11.22 7.63 -7.35
CA VAL A 125 -10.28 7.54 -8.48
C VAL A 125 -9.22 8.66 -8.46
N ALA A 126 -9.64 9.92 -8.36
CA ALA A 126 -8.73 11.05 -8.45
C ALA A 126 -8.15 11.44 -7.09
N GLY A 127 -8.93 11.32 -6.02
CA GLY A 127 -8.53 11.71 -4.66
C GLY A 127 -7.71 10.65 -3.94
N ILE A 128 -7.98 9.36 -4.18
CA ILE A 128 -7.21 8.25 -3.59
C ILE A 128 -6.27 7.64 -4.64
N GLY A 129 -6.81 6.97 -5.66
CA GLY A 129 -6.02 6.20 -6.63
C GLY A 129 -4.91 7.01 -7.32
N LEU A 130 -5.24 8.17 -7.90
CA LEU A 130 -4.26 9.04 -8.55
C LEU A 130 -3.23 9.60 -7.56
N ARG A 131 -3.69 10.05 -6.38
CA ARG A 131 -2.83 10.62 -5.33
C ARG A 131 -1.78 9.60 -4.92
N GLU A 132 -2.20 8.38 -4.60
CA GLU A 132 -1.32 7.38 -4.06
C GLU A 132 -0.40 6.76 -5.09
N GLU A 133 -0.92 6.33 -6.24
CA GLU A 133 -0.08 5.77 -7.31
C GLU A 133 0.89 6.84 -7.85
N GLY A 134 0.45 8.10 -7.93
CA GLY A 134 1.31 9.21 -8.30
C GLY A 134 2.48 9.42 -7.33
N LEU A 135 2.22 9.37 -6.01
CA LEU A 135 3.26 9.53 -5.00
C LEU A 135 4.20 8.32 -4.93
N LYS A 136 3.68 7.09 -5.05
CA LYS A 136 4.52 5.89 -5.15
C LYS A 136 5.48 5.98 -6.34
N LEU A 137 4.98 6.40 -7.51
CA LEU A 137 5.82 6.62 -8.69
C LEU A 137 6.84 7.74 -8.51
N LEU A 138 6.46 8.85 -7.86
CA LEU A 138 7.37 9.93 -7.52
C LEU A 138 8.56 9.44 -6.68
N PHE A 139 8.30 8.54 -5.73
CA PHE A 139 9.33 7.93 -4.89
C PHE A 139 10.09 6.79 -5.57
N PHE A 140 9.54 6.17 -6.61
CA PHE A 140 10.27 5.23 -7.47
C PHE A 140 11.22 5.95 -8.47
N LEU A 141 10.89 7.17 -8.92
CA LEU A 141 11.69 7.94 -9.90
C LEU A 141 13.20 8.04 -9.58
N PRO A 142 13.65 8.25 -8.33
CA PRO A 142 15.07 8.25 -7.99
C PRO A 142 15.81 6.95 -8.35
N LEU A 143 15.11 5.81 -8.40
CA LEU A 143 15.70 4.52 -8.76
C LEU A 143 15.84 4.32 -10.27
N LEU A 144 15.02 5.04 -11.04
CA LEU A 144 14.88 4.88 -12.47
C LEU A 144 16.19 5.10 -13.25
N PRO A 145 17.05 6.10 -12.95
CA PRO A 145 18.32 6.27 -13.65
C PRO A 145 19.27 5.07 -13.53
N TRP A 146 19.23 4.30 -12.45
CA TRP A 146 20.05 3.09 -12.31
C TRP A 146 19.43 1.92 -13.08
N LEU A 147 18.11 1.76 -12.99
CA LEU A 147 17.36 0.75 -13.74
C LEU A 147 17.50 0.96 -15.25
N LEU A 148 17.44 2.19 -15.75
CA LEU A 148 17.62 2.48 -17.18
C LEU A 148 19.02 2.14 -17.69
N ARG A 149 20.04 2.20 -16.82
CA ARG A 149 21.44 1.91 -17.19
C ARG A 149 21.81 0.44 -17.07
N ARG A 150 21.26 -0.26 -16.07
CA ARG A 150 21.72 -1.61 -15.67
C ARG A 150 20.60 -2.63 -15.46
N GLY A 151 19.35 -2.18 -15.37
CA GLY A 151 18.20 -3.03 -15.12
C GLY A 151 17.50 -3.49 -16.40
N THR A 152 16.72 -4.55 -16.27
CA THR A 152 15.78 -5.05 -17.28
C THR A 152 14.34 -4.60 -16.99
N GLU A 153 13.40 -4.93 -17.88
CA GLU A 153 11.98 -4.69 -17.64
C GLU A 153 11.47 -5.40 -16.37
N VAL A 154 11.87 -6.67 -16.14
CA VAL A 154 11.53 -7.37 -14.89
C VAL A 154 12.16 -6.71 -13.65
N ASP A 155 13.38 -6.17 -13.76
CA ASP A 155 13.99 -5.43 -12.65
C ASP A 155 13.16 -4.17 -12.35
N ALA A 156 12.66 -3.46 -13.36
CA ALA A 156 11.80 -2.29 -13.16
C ALA A 156 10.44 -2.65 -12.55
N LEU A 157 9.79 -3.71 -13.05
CA LEU A 157 8.54 -4.24 -12.53
C LEU A 157 8.67 -4.62 -11.05
N VAL A 158 9.70 -5.39 -10.69
CA VAL A 158 9.96 -5.84 -9.32
C VAL A 158 10.31 -4.68 -8.41
N VAL A 159 11.22 -3.79 -8.81
CA VAL A 159 11.65 -2.67 -7.97
C VAL A 159 10.50 -1.69 -7.75
N ALA A 160 9.68 -1.39 -8.76
CA ALA A 160 8.48 -0.58 -8.56
C ALA A 160 7.43 -1.29 -7.70
N GLY A 161 7.24 -2.60 -7.88
CA GLY A 161 6.34 -3.38 -7.03
C GLY A 161 6.79 -3.39 -5.57
N LEU A 162 8.10 -3.43 -5.29
CA LEU A 162 8.63 -3.27 -3.94
C LEU A 162 8.43 -1.85 -3.37
N THR A 163 8.37 -0.82 -4.21
CA THR A 163 7.94 0.52 -3.77
C THR A 163 6.47 0.50 -3.35
N GLY A 164 5.58 -0.12 -4.12
CA GLY A 164 4.18 -0.34 -3.72
C GLY A 164 4.05 -1.17 -2.44
N LEU A 165 4.92 -2.17 -2.28
CA LEU A 165 4.96 -3.01 -1.09
C LEU A 165 5.41 -2.25 0.16
N GLY A 166 6.42 -1.39 0.03
CA GLY A 166 6.87 -0.50 1.10
C GLY A 166 5.75 0.45 1.54
N PHE A 167 5.00 1.00 0.59
CA PHE A 167 3.81 1.82 0.85
C PHE A 167 2.78 1.04 1.67
N ALA A 168 2.43 -0.17 1.22
CA ALA A 168 1.43 -1.00 1.90
C ALA A 168 1.84 -1.41 3.31
N ILE A 169 3.15 -1.63 3.56
CA ILE A 169 3.65 -1.90 4.91
C ILE A 169 3.36 -0.71 5.82
N ASN A 170 3.67 0.51 5.40
CA ASN A 170 3.39 1.70 6.21
C ASN A 170 1.88 1.89 6.41
N GLU A 171 1.12 1.88 5.31
CA GLU A 171 -0.31 2.18 5.34
C GLU A 171 -1.09 1.18 6.21
N ASN A 172 -0.79 -0.12 6.11
CA ASN A 172 -1.43 -1.13 6.95
C ASN A 172 -1.10 -0.98 8.44
N VAL A 173 0.08 -0.44 8.78
CA VAL A 173 0.38 -0.06 10.16
C VAL A 173 -0.42 1.16 10.58
N GLY A 174 -0.57 2.15 9.71
CA GLY A 174 -1.40 3.33 9.93
C GLY A 174 -2.85 2.95 10.25
N TYR A 175 -3.47 2.09 9.44
CA TYR A 175 -4.84 1.60 9.67
C TYR A 175 -5.04 1.01 11.07
N ALA A 176 -4.03 0.40 11.68
CA ALA A 176 -4.12 -0.14 13.03
C ALA A 176 -4.15 0.92 14.16
N GLY A 177 -3.81 2.17 13.85
CA GLY A 177 -3.68 3.25 14.83
C GLY A 177 -4.78 4.30 14.84
N TYR A 178 -5.65 4.33 13.83
CA TYR A 178 -6.70 5.34 13.71
C TYR A 178 -8.04 4.98 14.36
N GLY A 179 -8.16 3.79 14.98
CA GLY A 179 -9.38 3.36 15.68
C GLY A 179 -9.07 2.55 16.92
N ASP A 180 -10.07 2.38 17.79
CA ASP A 180 -9.97 1.41 18.89
C ASP A 180 -9.65 0.05 18.27
N VAL A 181 -8.56 -0.58 18.74
CA VAL A 181 -8.12 -1.91 18.28
C VAL A 181 -9.31 -2.88 18.30
N PHE A 182 -10.27 -2.70 19.21
CA PHE A 182 -11.47 -3.50 19.31
C PHE A 182 -12.47 -3.33 18.15
N GLU A 183 -12.70 -2.12 17.64
CA GLU A 183 -13.62 -1.86 16.51
C GLU A 183 -13.03 -2.32 15.18
N MET A 184 -11.72 -2.11 14.98
CA MET A 184 -11.05 -2.54 13.75
C MET A 184 -10.73 -4.03 13.72
N VAL A 185 -10.43 -4.64 14.87
CA VAL A 185 -10.22 -6.08 14.97
C VAL A 185 -11.56 -6.84 14.92
N GLY A 186 -12.68 -6.21 15.33
CA GLY A 186 -14.04 -6.71 15.08
C GLY A 186 -14.50 -6.65 13.62
N GLY A 187 -13.81 -5.88 12.76
CA GLY A 187 -14.22 -5.61 11.38
C GLY A 187 -13.67 -6.53 10.29
N MET A 188 -12.91 -7.59 10.61
CA MET A 188 -12.22 -8.48 9.66
C MET A 188 -11.23 -7.79 8.68
N THR A 189 -11.18 -6.46 8.66
CA THR A 189 -10.61 -5.65 7.58
C THR A 189 -9.09 -5.56 7.63
N ILE A 190 -8.49 -5.46 8.83
CA ILE A 190 -7.03 -5.44 8.97
C ILE A 190 -6.43 -6.78 8.53
N TRP A 191 -7.11 -7.88 8.85
CA TRP A 191 -6.59 -9.22 8.64
C TRP A 191 -6.59 -9.65 7.18
N SER A 192 -7.65 -9.35 6.44
CA SER A 192 -7.75 -9.64 5.00
C SER A 192 -6.78 -8.79 4.16
N ARG A 193 -6.45 -7.58 4.63
CA ARG A 193 -5.49 -6.68 3.96
C ARG A 193 -4.08 -7.25 3.86
N PHE A 194 -3.66 -8.12 4.78
CA PHE A 194 -2.29 -8.65 4.78
C PHE A 194 -1.97 -9.53 3.58
N LEU A 195 -2.92 -10.30 3.05
CA LEU A 195 -2.68 -11.13 1.88
C LEU A 195 -3.15 -10.43 0.60
N SER A 196 -4.24 -9.68 0.67
CA SER A 196 -4.85 -8.99 -0.47
C SER A 196 -4.25 -7.59 -0.72
N ALA A 197 -4.60 -6.60 0.09
CA ALA A 197 -4.21 -5.19 -0.11
C ALA A 197 -2.68 -5.01 -0.24
N THR A 198 -1.89 -5.74 0.57
CA THR A 198 -0.42 -5.71 0.48
C THR A 198 0.08 -6.06 -0.92
N PHE A 199 -0.43 -7.15 -1.51
CA PHE A 199 -0.07 -7.53 -2.87
C PHE A 199 -0.67 -6.58 -3.91
N PHE A 200 -1.90 -6.11 -3.69
CA PHE A 200 -2.60 -5.21 -4.61
C PHE A 200 -1.78 -3.95 -4.89
N HIS A 201 -1.25 -3.29 -3.86
CA HIS A 201 -0.37 -2.14 -4.03
C HIS A 201 0.92 -2.50 -4.77
N ALA A 202 1.55 -3.64 -4.44
CA ALA A 202 2.74 -4.09 -5.14
C ALA A 202 2.47 -4.35 -6.63
N ALA A 203 1.34 -4.96 -6.95
CA ALA A 203 0.93 -5.28 -8.31
C ALA A 203 0.70 -4.02 -9.14
N LEU A 204 -0.14 -3.10 -8.65
CA LEU A 204 -0.46 -1.86 -9.35
C LEU A 204 0.77 -0.97 -9.53
N THR A 205 1.54 -0.75 -8.46
CA THR A 205 2.76 0.08 -8.53
C THR A 205 3.79 -0.56 -9.45
N GLY A 206 3.90 -1.89 -9.44
CA GLY A 206 4.76 -2.63 -10.36
C GLY A 206 4.44 -2.35 -11.82
N VAL A 207 3.17 -2.52 -12.21
CA VAL A 207 2.70 -2.25 -13.58
C VAL A 207 2.93 -0.78 -13.95
N ALA A 208 2.59 0.14 -13.05
CA ALA A 208 2.77 1.57 -13.21
C ALA A 208 4.25 1.96 -13.42
N GLY A 209 5.14 1.39 -12.61
CA GLY A 209 6.57 1.64 -12.69
C GLY A 209 7.22 1.00 -13.93
N LEU A 210 6.73 -0.14 -14.39
CA LEU A 210 7.13 -0.73 -15.67
C LEU A 210 6.71 0.17 -16.84
N ALA A 211 5.48 0.69 -16.83
CA ALA A 211 5.00 1.65 -17.83
C ALA A 211 5.90 2.90 -17.87
N MET A 212 6.24 3.45 -16.69
CA MET A 212 7.15 4.58 -16.59
C MET A 212 8.56 4.23 -17.09
N TYR A 213 9.10 3.07 -16.70
CA TYR A 213 10.40 2.60 -17.20
C TYR A 213 10.44 2.53 -18.72
N ARG A 214 9.42 1.93 -19.34
CA ARG A 214 9.27 1.82 -20.80
C ARG A 214 9.20 3.18 -21.47
N LEU A 215 8.42 4.11 -20.91
CA LEU A 215 8.33 5.48 -21.39
C LEU A 215 9.69 6.16 -21.48
N PHE A 216 10.50 6.10 -20.41
CA PHE A 216 11.84 6.71 -20.40
C PHE A 216 12.84 5.92 -21.25
N ARG A 217 12.81 4.59 -21.20
CA ARG A 217 13.70 3.71 -21.97
C ARG A 217 13.56 3.93 -23.47
N TRP A 218 12.34 4.15 -23.94
CA TRP A 218 12.04 4.42 -25.35
C TRP A 218 11.89 5.91 -25.67
N ARG A 219 12.30 6.79 -24.76
CA ARG A 219 12.34 8.26 -24.95
C ARG A 219 11.00 8.84 -25.41
N GLY A 220 9.90 8.35 -24.81
CA GLY A 220 8.54 8.78 -25.14
C GLY A 220 7.92 8.11 -26.37
N LYS A 221 8.66 7.27 -27.10
CA LYS A 221 8.05 6.43 -28.15
C LYS A 221 7.12 5.42 -27.46
N ARG A 222 5.85 5.39 -27.86
CA ARG A 222 4.76 4.61 -27.21
C ARG A 222 4.29 5.19 -25.87
N TRP A 223 4.29 6.51 -25.73
CA TRP A 223 3.72 7.18 -24.55
C TRP A 223 2.24 6.82 -24.33
N GLU A 224 1.50 6.51 -25.39
CA GLU A 224 0.10 6.08 -25.31
C GLU A 224 -0.08 4.78 -24.51
N ASN A 225 0.80 3.79 -24.71
CA ASN A 225 0.77 2.55 -23.94
C ASN A 225 1.08 2.81 -22.46
N ALA A 226 2.07 3.67 -22.19
CA ALA A 226 2.42 4.01 -20.81
C ALA A 226 1.28 4.79 -20.13
N LEU A 227 0.63 5.71 -20.85
CA LEU A 227 -0.53 6.44 -20.33
C LEU A 227 -1.70 5.49 -20.07
N TYR A 228 -1.96 4.54 -20.97
CA TYR A 228 -3.01 3.54 -20.80
C TYR A 228 -2.80 2.71 -19.53
N ASP A 229 -1.58 2.17 -19.34
CA ASP A 229 -1.23 1.40 -18.15
C ASP A 229 -1.39 2.24 -16.87
N LEU A 230 -0.91 3.49 -16.88
CA LEU A 230 -1.04 4.43 -15.76
C LEU A 230 -2.50 4.76 -15.44
N LEU A 231 -3.35 4.98 -16.44
CA LEU A 231 -4.77 5.26 -16.22
C LEU A 231 -5.50 4.02 -15.69
N ILE A 232 -5.17 2.83 -16.19
CA ILE A 232 -5.77 1.59 -15.69
C ILE A 232 -5.45 1.39 -14.21
N VAL A 233 -4.18 1.52 -13.79
CA VAL A 233 -3.83 1.29 -12.38
C VAL A 233 -4.54 2.29 -11.47
N ILE A 234 -4.65 3.55 -11.88
CA ILE A 234 -5.35 4.60 -11.12
C ILE A 234 -6.85 4.28 -10.99
N VAL A 235 -7.49 3.90 -12.10
CA VAL A 235 -8.92 3.57 -12.11
C VAL A 235 -9.20 2.30 -11.33
N VAL A 236 -8.37 1.27 -11.46
CA VAL A 236 -8.52 0.00 -10.74
C VAL A 236 -8.32 0.20 -9.24
N HIS A 237 -7.34 0.99 -8.83
CA HIS A 237 -7.15 1.37 -7.43
C HIS A 237 -8.39 2.10 -6.91
N GLY A 238 -8.80 3.20 -7.56
CA GLY A 238 -9.96 3.95 -7.10
C GLY A 238 -11.27 3.16 -7.15
N ALA A 239 -11.42 2.23 -8.09
CA ALA A 239 -12.60 1.35 -8.14
C ALA A 239 -12.59 0.33 -6.98
N TYR A 240 -11.41 -0.20 -6.61
CA TYR A 240 -11.24 -1.03 -5.43
C TYR A 240 -11.67 -0.28 -4.15
N ASP A 241 -11.25 0.97 -3.98
CA ASP A 241 -11.66 1.77 -2.82
C ASP A 241 -13.14 2.14 -2.89
N ALA A 242 -13.66 2.47 -4.07
CA ALA A 242 -15.05 2.85 -4.24
C ALA A 242 -16.00 1.73 -3.77
N VAL A 243 -15.74 0.47 -4.13
CA VAL A 243 -16.62 -0.64 -3.71
C VAL A 243 -16.55 -0.94 -2.21
N LEU A 244 -15.52 -0.47 -1.52
CA LEU A 244 -15.35 -0.62 -0.07
C LEU A 244 -15.87 0.59 0.72
N MET A 245 -15.79 1.80 0.15
CA MET A 245 -16.07 3.05 0.85
C MET A 245 -17.43 3.67 0.52
N VAL A 246 -17.93 3.48 -0.70
CA VAL A 246 -19.17 4.11 -1.17
C VAL A 246 -20.38 3.33 -0.63
N PRO A 247 -21.26 3.92 0.18
CA PRO A 247 -22.38 3.20 0.80
C PRO A 247 -23.30 2.51 -0.21
N ARG A 248 -23.49 3.12 -1.38
CA ARG A 248 -24.31 2.58 -2.47
C ARG A 248 -23.75 1.30 -3.08
N PHE A 249 -22.46 1.00 -2.87
CA PHE A 249 -21.82 -0.23 -3.34
C PHE A 249 -21.69 -1.30 -2.24
N ALA A 250 -22.20 -1.09 -1.03
CA ALA A 250 -22.05 -2.03 0.08
C ALA A 250 -22.51 -3.48 -0.26
N GLU A 251 -23.65 -3.63 -0.93
CA GLU A 251 -24.16 -4.95 -1.39
C GLU A 251 -23.30 -5.60 -2.48
N TYR A 252 -22.51 -4.80 -3.18
CA TYR A 252 -21.59 -5.22 -4.23
C TYR A 252 -20.14 -5.24 -3.75
N SER A 253 -19.88 -5.08 -2.45
CA SER A 253 -18.53 -5.01 -1.89
C SER A 253 -17.67 -6.16 -2.39
N TRP A 254 -18.19 -7.40 -2.43
CA TRP A 254 -17.51 -8.61 -2.96
C TRP A 254 -16.85 -8.45 -4.34
N THR A 255 -17.27 -7.48 -5.16
CA THR A 255 -16.63 -7.17 -6.44
C THR A 255 -15.20 -6.64 -6.30
N TYR A 256 -14.76 -6.24 -5.09
CA TYR A 256 -13.35 -5.93 -4.80
C TYR A 256 -12.41 -7.09 -5.19
N LEU A 257 -12.90 -8.34 -5.10
CA LEU A 257 -12.20 -9.54 -5.54
C LEU A 257 -11.88 -9.52 -7.04
N LEU A 258 -12.72 -8.90 -7.86
CA LEU A 258 -12.52 -8.79 -9.32
C LEU A 258 -11.38 -7.82 -9.64
N PHE A 259 -11.34 -6.66 -8.99
CA PHE A 259 -10.25 -5.69 -9.15
C PHE A 259 -8.92 -6.25 -8.66
N PHE A 260 -8.95 -7.00 -7.55
CA PHE A 260 -7.79 -7.72 -7.08
C PHE A 260 -7.32 -8.77 -8.10
N ALA A 261 -8.22 -9.66 -8.55
CA ALA A 261 -7.87 -10.73 -9.49
C ALA A 261 -7.35 -10.17 -10.81
N PHE A 262 -7.94 -9.06 -11.29
CA PHE A 262 -7.45 -8.33 -12.46
C PHE A 262 -6.04 -7.80 -12.25
N SER A 263 -5.75 -7.17 -11.11
CA SER A 263 -4.42 -6.63 -10.79
C SER A 263 -3.38 -7.72 -10.64
N ALA A 264 -3.74 -8.83 -9.99
CA ALA A 264 -2.91 -10.02 -9.89
C ALA A 264 -2.61 -10.63 -11.25
N TYR A 265 -3.62 -10.71 -12.12
CA TYR A 265 -3.42 -11.17 -13.49
C TYR A 265 -2.46 -10.25 -14.25
N LEU A 266 -2.72 -8.93 -14.27
CA LEU A 266 -1.86 -7.97 -14.95
C LEU A 266 -0.40 -8.05 -14.51
N PHE A 267 -0.16 -8.10 -13.20
CA PHE A 267 1.19 -8.12 -12.65
C PHE A 267 1.88 -9.46 -12.93
N LEU A 268 1.23 -10.59 -12.59
CA LEU A 268 1.84 -11.91 -12.76
C LEU A 268 2.06 -12.26 -14.23
N ASP A 269 1.19 -11.83 -15.14
CA ASP A 269 1.36 -12.01 -16.59
C ASP A 269 2.60 -11.26 -17.11
N HIS A 270 2.83 -10.02 -16.65
CA HIS A 270 4.09 -9.33 -16.92
C HIS A 270 5.29 -10.08 -16.33
N MET A 271 5.16 -10.63 -15.12
CA MET A 271 6.22 -11.42 -14.52
C MET A 271 6.51 -12.66 -15.37
N THR A 272 5.52 -13.47 -15.75
CA THR A 272 5.75 -14.71 -16.52
C THR A 272 6.46 -14.43 -17.84
N HIS A 273 6.06 -13.36 -18.54
CA HIS A 273 6.64 -12.99 -19.83
C HIS A 273 8.03 -12.36 -19.75
N LEU A 274 8.34 -11.65 -18.66
CA LEU A 274 9.60 -10.93 -18.50
C LEU A 274 10.63 -11.67 -17.62
N SER A 275 10.19 -12.70 -16.91
CA SER A 275 11.03 -13.42 -15.96
C SER A 275 12.22 -14.08 -16.63
N ARG A 276 13.31 -14.09 -15.89
CA ARG A 276 14.47 -14.92 -16.25
C ARG A 276 14.17 -16.37 -15.87
N PRO A 277 14.90 -17.34 -16.45
CA PRO A 277 14.86 -18.71 -15.96
C PRO A 277 15.05 -18.72 -14.43
N PRO A 278 14.36 -19.62 -13.70
CA PRO A 278 14.34 -19.62 -12.24
C PRO A 278 15.72 -19.39 -11.63
N SER A 279 15.80 -18.42 -10.72
CA SER A 279 17.05 -18.22 -9.97
C SER A 279 17.43 -19.52 -9.25
N SER A 280 18.73 -19.81 -9.19
CA SER A 280 19.28 -21.07 -8.65
C SER A 280 19.08 -21.27 -7.14
N LEU A 281 18.20 -20.51 -6.48
CA LEU A 281 17.94 -20.62 -5.04
C LEU A 281 17.29 -21.94 -4.64
N GLY A 282 16.74 -22.71 -5.59
CA GLY A 282 16.13 -24.01 -5.31
C GLY A 282 14.84 -23.94 -4.49
N VAL A 283 14.31 -22.74 -4.22
CA VAL A 283 13.05 -22.52 -3.49
C VAL A 283 11.99 -22.02 -4.48
N SER A 284 10.85 -22.71 -4.53
CA SER A 284 9.73 -22.35 -5.40
C SER A 284 8.98 -21.11 -4.86
N PRO A 285 8.57 -20.15 -5.72
CA PRO A 285 7.71 -19.04 -5.33
C PRO A 285 6.41 -19.49 -4.67
N LEU A 286 5.80 -20.57 -5.19
CA LEU A 286 4.62 -21.20 -4.61
C LEU A 286 4.91 -21.72 -3.19
N GLY A 287 6.07 -22.35 -2.98
CA GLY A 287 6.48 -22.83 -1.66
C GLY A 287 6.59 -21.69 -0.64
N VAL A 288 7.24 -20.58 -1.02
CA VAL A 288 7.32 -19.38 -0.17
C VAL A 288 5.92 -18.83 0.12
N PHE A 289 5.06 -18.73 -0.90
CA PHE A 289 3.70 -18.23 -0.73
C PHE A 289 2.89 -19.10 0.23
N VAL A 290 2.89 -20.43 0.06
CA VAL A 290 2.11 -21.35 0.90
C VAL A 290 2.62 -21.36 2.35
N TRP A 291 3.92 -21.54 2.56
CA TRP A 291 4.49 -21.56 3.90
C TRP A 291 4.44 -20.20 4.58
N GLY A 292 4.69 -19.12 3.83
CA GLY A 292 4.57 -17.76 4.30
C GLY A 292 3.14 -17.43 4.72
N SER A 293 2.14 -17.78 3.90
CA SER A 293 0.73 -17.58 4.23
C SER A 293 0.31 -18.36 5.47
N ALA A 294 0.74 -19.62 5.60
CA ALA A 294 0.47 -20.42 6.79
C ALA A 294 1.10 -19.81 8.05
N LEU A 295 2.34 -19.34 7.98
CA LEU A 295 3.02 -18.65 9.07
C LEU A 295 2.32 -17.34 9.45
N LEU A 296 1.94 -16.54 8.45
CA LEU A 296 1.23 -15.28 8.65
C LEU A 296 -0.13 -15.51 9.31
N LEU A 297 -0.94 -16.45 8.80
CA LEU A 297 -2.21 -16.83 9.41
C LEU A 297 -2.06 -17.33 10.84
N GLY A 298 -1.03 -18.13 11.12
CA GLY A 298 -0.70 -18.55 12.49
C GLY A 298 -0.37 -17.38 13.41
N ALA A 299 0.43 -16.43 12.93
CA ALA A 299 0.79 -15.22 13.68
C ALA A 299 -0.44 -14.32 13.93
N ILE A 300 -1.31 -14.16 12.93
CA ILE A 300 -2.60 -13.48 13.03
C ILE A 300 -3.46 -14.13 14.11
N PHE A 301 -3.60 -15.46 14.09
CA PHE A 301 -4.39 -16.19 15.07
C PHE A 301 -3.86 -16.02 16.51
N VAL A 302 -2.54 -16.14 16.70
CA VAL A 302 -1.89 -15.98 18.00
C VAL A 302 -2.08 -14.55 18.52
N PHE A 303 -1.84 -13.54 17.67
CA PHE A 303 -2.03 -12.14 18.05
C PHE A 303 -3.50 -11.84 18.37
N GLY A 304 -4.44 -12.25 17.50
CA GLY A 304 -5.87 -12.01 17.70
C GLY A 304 -6.42 -12.70 18.95
N SER A 305 -5.96 -13.91 19.25
CA SER A 305 -6.34 -14.64 20.48
C SER A 305 -5.73 -14.03 21.75
N TRP A 306 -4.63 -13.28 21.63
CA TRP A 306 -4.01 -12.56 22.74
C TRP A 306 -4.65 -11.18 22.97
N ALA A 307 -5.00 -10.48 21.89
CA ALA A 307 -5.54 -9.12 21.94
C ALA A 307 -7.04 -9.06 22.31
N MET A 308 -7.78 -10.16 22.17
CA MET A 308 -9.23 -10.21 22.36
C MET A 308 -9.66 -11.52 23.06
N PRO A 309 -10.91 -11.60 23.57
CA PRO A 309 -11.44 -12.88 24.05
C PRO A 309 -11.30 -13.98 22.99
N PHE A 310 -10.87 -15.16 23.42
CA PHE A 310 -10.54 -16.28 22.51
C PHE A 310 -11.64 -16.59 21.49
N SER A 311 -12.91 -16.58 21.91
CA SER A 311 -14.04 -16.82 21.00
C SER A 311 -14.08 -15.80 19.86
N VAL A 312 -13.91 -14.51 20.16
CA VAL A 312 -13.89 -13.42 19.17
C VAL A 312 -12.68 -13.56 18.25
N GLY A 313 -11.49 -13.82 18.81
CA GLY A 313 -10.26 -14.03 18.04
C GLY A 313 -10.36 -15.22 17.09
N PHE A 314 -10.90 -16.34 17.58
CA PHE A 314 -11.09 -17.57 16.80
C PHE A 314 -12.10 -17.39 15.65
N PHE A 315 -13.28 -16.82 15.91
CA PHE A 315 -14.27 -16.61 14.84
C PHE A 315 -13.82 -15.57 13.82
N SER A 316 -13.14 -14.50 14.25
CA SER A 316 -12.53 -13.52 13.35
C SER A 316 -11.49 -14.18 12.46
N PHE A 317 -10.63 -15.03 13.03
CA PHE A 317 -9.64 -15.79 12.27
C PHE A 317 -10.27 -16.73 11.23
N LEU A 318 -11.32 -17.48 11.59
CA LEU A 318 -12.03 -18.35 10.64
C LEU A 318 -12.64 -17.56 9.48
N ALA A 319 -13.23 -16.40 9.78
CA ALA A 319 -13.83 -15.57 8.75
C ALA A 319 -12.78 -14.98 7.81
N VAL A 320 -11.60 -14.61 8.32
CA VAL A 320 -10.45 -14.20 7.52
C VAL A 320 -9.97 -15.33 6.62
N ILE A 321 -9.77 -16.54 7.15
CA ILE A 321 -9.39 -17.68 6.30
C ILE A 321 -10.41 -17.85 5.17
N ALA A 322 -11.71 -17.82 5.49
CA ALA A 322 -12.77 -17.98 4.50
C ALA A 322 -12.74 -16.88 3.43
N SER A 323 -12.48 -15.61 3.80
CA SER A 323 -12.35 -14.51 2.83
C SER A 323 -11.10 -14.61 1.98
N GLU A 324 -10.03 -15.25 2.48
CA GLU A 324 -8.76 -15.37 1.77
C GLU A 324 -8.68 -16.55 0.77
N ILE A 325 -9.59 -17.53 0.86
CA ILE A 325 -9.60 -18.72 -0.02
C ILE A 325 -9.55 -18.35 -1.52
N PRO A 326 -10.39 -17.41 -2.03
CA PRO A 326 -10.34 -17.04 -3.45
C PRO A 326 -8.97 -16.51 -3.88
N PHE A 327 -8.30 -15.72 -3.04
CA PHE A 327 -6.98 -15.17 -3.33
C PHE A 327 -5.91 -16.26 -3.34
N MET A 328 -5.93 -17.14 -2.34
CA MET A 328 -5.02 -18.28 -2.28
C MET A 328 -5.17 -19.15 -3.53
N PHE A 329 -6.39 -19.39 -4.00
CA PHE A 329 -6.63 -20.16 -5.23
C PHE A 329 -6.02 -19.50 -6.47
N VAL A 330 -6.19 -18.17 -6.64
CA VAL A 330 -5.58 -17.42 -7.75
C VAL A 330 -4.06 -17.56 -7.73
N PHE A 331 -3.42 -17.33 -6.58
CA PHE A 331 -1.96 -17.40 -6.47
C PHE A 331 -1.42 -18.81 -6.59
N ILE A 332 -2.06 -19.81 -5.98
CA ILE A 332 -1.60 -21.20 -6.07
C ILE A 332 -1.61 -21.67 -7.52
N ASN A 333 -2.67 -21.36 -8.27
CA ASN A 333 -2.73 -21.73 -9.69
C ASN A 333 -1.68 -20.99 -10.51
N ARG A 334 -1.53 -19.67 -10.33
CA ARG A 334 -0.58 -18.89 -11.11
C ARG A 334 0.87 -19.19 -10.78
N LEU A 335 1.24 -19.26 -9.51
CA LEU A 335 2.62 -19.54 -9.08
C LEU A 335 3.03 -20.99 -9.34
N ARG A 336 2.07 -21.91 -9.58
CA ARG A 336 2.37 -23.28 -10.02
C ARG A 336 2.75 -23.34 -11.50
N GLU A 337 2.24 -22.43 -12.32
CA GLU A 337 2.50 -22.36 -13.76
C GLU A 337 3.87 -21.73 -14.09
N ILE A 338 4.52 -21.09 -13.11
CA ILE A 338 5.79 -20.34 -13.28
C ILE A 338 6.96 -21.11 -12.66
#